data_AF-A0A954W2R2-F1
#
_entry.id   AF-A0A954W2R2-F1
#
_cell.length_a   1.000
_cell.length_b   1.000
_cell.length_c   1.000
_cell.angle_alpha   90.00
_cell.angle_beta   90.00
_cell.angle_gamma   90.00
#
_symmetry.space_group_name_H-M   'P 1'
#
loop_
_entity.id
_entity.type
_entity.pdbx_description
1 polymer ?
#
loop_
_entity_poly.entity_id
_entity_poly.type
_entity_poly.pdbx_seq_one_letter_code
_entity_poly.pdbx_strand_id
1 'polypeptide(L)'
;MKAVAVTPGTPNSAHLAELPRPTIDSVPPGLKIRPGHGVLVRMLKVGVDATDKEINEALYGNAPPGSDFLVLGHESFGIVE
;
A
#
# COMPACT_ATOMS: atom_id res chain seq x y z
N MET A 1 -2.48 11.38 -4.11
CA MET A 1 -3.18 10.19 -4.63
C MET A 1 -4.04 9.58 -3.53
N LYS A 2 -5.08 8.87 -3.93
CA LYS A 2 -5.97 8.14 -3.02
C LYS A 2 -5.49 6.69 -2.88
N ALA A 3 -5.67 6.11 -1.70
CA ALA A 3 -5.35 4.71 -1.41
C ALA A 3 -6.38 4.10 -0.44
N VAL A 4 -6.60 2.79 -0.51
CA VAL A 4 -7.36 2.06 0.51
C VAL A 4 -6.39 1.60 1.58
N ALA A 5 -6.69 1.88 2.84
CA ALA A 5 -5.83 1.59 3.97
C ALA A 5 -6.62 1.08 5.17
N VAL A 6 -5.92 0.46 6.13
CA VAL A 6 -6.45 0.09 7.45
C VAL A 6 -5.61 0.73 8.54
N THR A 7 -6.18 0.84 9.74
CA THR A 7 -5.43 1.08 10.97
C THR A 7 -5.14 -0.27 11.63
N PRO A 8 -3.89 -0.77 11.59
CA PRO A 8 -3.55 -2.08 12.16
C PRO A 8 -3.97 -2.21 13.63
N GLY A 9 -4.42 -3.41 14.03
CA GLY A 9 -4.93 -3.66 15.39
C GLY A 9 -6.35 -3.13 15.64
N THR A 10 -6.96 -2.41 14.69
CA THR A 10 -8.34 -1.91 14.79
C THR A 10 -9.23 -2.62 13.76
N PRO A 11 -10.15 -3.52 14.20
CA PRO A 11 -11.05 -4.21 13.29
C PRO A 11 -11.96 -3.25 12.52
N ASN A 12 -12.28 -3.60 11.27
CA ASN A 12 -13.15 -2.85 10.36
C ASN A 12 -12.71 -1.40 10.14
N SER A 13 -11.40 -1.16 10.07
CA SER A 13 -10.81 0.16 9.91
C SER A 13 -10.50 0.53 8.46
N ALA A 14 -10.91 -0.28 7.47
CA ALA A 14 -10.74 0.04 6.05
C ALA A 14 -11.29 1.44 5.72
N HIS A 15 -10.44 2.30 5.17
CA HIS A 15 -10.77 3.69 4.85
C HIS A 15 -10.00 4.21 3.63
N LEU A 16 -10.44 5.35 3.11
CA LEU A 16 -9.74 6.09 2.06
C LEU A 16 -8.69 6.99 2.70
N ALA A 17 -7.42 6.77 2.37
CA ALA A 17 -6.31 7.64 2.74
C ALA A 17 -5.89 8.53 1.56
N GLU A 18 -5.38 9.71 1.85
CA GLU A 18 -4.73 10.60 0.88
C GLU A 18 -3.23 10.70 1.18
N LEU A 19 -2.41 10.43 0.16
CA LEU A 19 -0.95 10.48 0.24
C LEU A 19 -0.37 11.32 -0.90
N PRO A 20 0.86 11.85 -0.79
CA PRO A 20 1.58 12.36 -1.95
C PRO A 20 1.65 11.29 -3.06
N ARG A 21 1.57 11.72 -4.33
CA ARG A 21 1.81 10.79 -5.45
C ARG A 21 3.29 10.37 -5.42
N PRO A 22 3.62 9.06 -5.48
CA PRO A 22 5.00 8.62 -5.50
C PRO A 22 5.70 9.04 -6.79
N THR A 23 7.00 9.26 -6.69
CA THR A 23 7.93 9.49 -7.79
C THR A 23 8.87 8.29 -7.89
N ILE A 24 9.68 8.22 -8.95
CA ILE A 24 10.70 7.15 -9.11
C ILE A 24 11.68 7.14 -7.93
N ASP A 25 11.92 8.29 -7.31
CA ASP A 25 12.82 8.45 -6.16
C ASP A 25 12.14 8.21 -4.81
N SER A 26 10.82 7.92 -4.80
CA SER A 26 10.05 7.66 -3.57
C SER A 26 10.29 6.24 -3.04
N VAL A 27 11.52 5.97 -2.61
CA VAL A 27 11.94 4.69 -2.03
C VAL A 27 11.83 4.74 -0.51
N PRO A 28 11.09 3.83 0.15
CA PRO A 28 11.00 3.81 1.60
C PRO A 28 12.37 3.57 2.26
N PRO A 29 12.61 4.10 3.47
CA PRO A 29 13.84 3.84 4.21
C PRO A 29 14.11 2.34 4.34
N GLY A 30 15.35 1.93 4.07
CA GLY A 30 15.78 0.52 4.15
C GLY A 30 15.63 -0.28 2.86
N LEU A 31 14.92 0.23 1.85
CA LEU A 31 14.89 -0.35 0.51
C LEU A 31 15.92 0.34 -0.40
N LYS A 32 16.55 -0.44 -1.28
CA LYS A 32 17.49 0.06 -2.31
C LYS A 32 16.99 -0.37 -3.68
N ILE A 33 16.61 0.59 -4.51
CA ILE A 33 16.40 0.36 -5.94
C ILE A 33 17.71 0.66 -6.66
N ARG A 34 18.12 -0.22 -7.59
CA ARG A 34 19.29 0.06 -8.43
C ARG A 34 19.05 1.32 -9.25
N PRO A 35 20.06 2.20 -9.45
CA PRO A 35 19.90 3.39 -10.28
C PRO A 35 19.30 3.05 -11.65
N GLY A 36 18.29 3.80 -12.09
CA GLY A 36 17.60 3.59 -13.36
C GLY A 36 16.62 2.41 -13.41
N HIS A 37 16.32 1.75 -12.29
CA HIS A 37 15.42 0.58 -12.25
C HIS A 37 14.06 0.84 -11.59
N GLY A 38 13.80 2.06 -11.10
CA GLY A 38 12.50 2.42 -10.57
C GLY A 38 11.49 2.60 -11.71
N VAL A 39 10.29 2.07 -11.53
CA VAL A 39 9.19 2.17 -12.50
C VAL A 39 7.97 2.72 -11.79
N LEU A 40 7.38 3.79 -12.33
CA LEU A 40 6.09 4.27 -11.86
C LEU A 40 4.98 3.45 -12.52
N VAL A 41 4.06 2.93 -11.72
CA VAL A 41 2.94 2.13 -12.21
C VAL A 41 1.64 2.82 -11.83
N ARG A 42 0.80 3.09 -12.82
CA ARG A 42 -0.57 3.52 -12.59
C ARG A 42 -1.46 2.30 -12.40
N MET A 43 -2.01 2.17 -11.20
CA MET A 43 -2.93 1.09 -10.84
C MET A 43 -4.22 1.17 -11.65
N LEU A 44 -4.63 0.04 -12.24
CA LEU A 44 -5.88 -0.10 -13.00
C LEU A 44 -6.90 -0.93 -12.22
N LYS A 45 -6.45 -2.02 -11.60
CA LYS A 45 -7.24 -2.91 -10.76
C LYS A 45 -6.39 -3.46 -9.62
N VAL A 46 -7.03 -3.76 -8.52
CA VAL A 46 -6.44 -4.47 -7.37
C VAL A 46 -7.39 -5.62 -7.04
N GLY A 47 -6.87 -6.83 -6.95
CA GLY A 47 -7.60 -8.00 -6.46
C GLY A 47 -7.81 -7.92 -4.95
N VAL A 48 -8.76 -8.69 -4.45
CA VAL A 48 -9.09 -8.77 -3.03
C VAL A 48 -9.27 -10.24 -2.68
N ASP A 49 -8.53 -10.71 -1.69
CA ASP A 49 -8.61 -12.09 -1.21
C ASP A 49 -8.98 -12.15 0.28
N ALA A 50 -8.82 -13.34 0.87
CA ALA A 50 -9.05 -13.52 2.30
C ALA A 50 -8.03 -12.76 3.17
N THR A 51 -6.80 -12.56 2.69
CA THR A 51 -5.73 -11.84 3.39
C THR A 51 -6.15 -10.39 3.67
N ASP A 52 -6.72 -9.70 2.68
CA ASP A 52 -7.21 -8.32 2.87
C ASP A 52 -8.31 -8.25 3.94
N LYS A 53 -9.21 -9.24 3.93
CA LYS A 53 -10.27 -9.35 4.93
C LYS A 53 -9.71 -9.60 6.33
N GLU A 54 -8.80 -10.54 6.48
CA GLU A 54 -8.16 -10.89 7.76
C GLU A 54 -7.34 -9.73 8.34
N ILE A 55 -6.67 -8.96 7.48
CA ILE A 55 -5.98 -7.71 7.87
C ILE A 55 -7.00 -6.67 8.35
N ASN A 56 -8.12 -6.49 7.64
CA ASN A 56 -9.17 -5.56 8.08
C ASN A 56 -9.89 -6.03 9.35
N GLU A 57 -9.96 -7.34 9.61
CA GLU A 57 -10.41 -7.91 10.88
C GLU A 57 -9.38 -7.76 12.02
N ALA A 58 -8.23 -7.16 11.72
CA ALA A 58 -7.11 -6.92 12.62
C ALA A 58 -6.50 -8.21 13.21
N LEU A 59 -6.56 -9.32 12.47
CA LEU A 59 -5.91 -10.57 12.88
C LEU A 59 -4.38 -10.49 12.76
N TYR A 60 -3.89 -9.69 11.80
CA TYR A 60 -2.48 -9.38 11.59
C TYR A 60 -2.32 -8.15 10.68
N GLY A 61 -1.07 -7.79 10.37
CA GLY A 61 -0.70 -6.61 9.58
C GLY A 61 -0.03 -5.54 10.44
N ASN A 62 0.93 -4.83 9.87
CA ASN A 62 1.65 -3.74 10.55
C ASN A 62 1.80 -2.56 9.61
N ALA A 63 1.66 -1.35 10.14
CA ALA A 63 1.99 -0.16 9.40
C ALA A 63 3.52 -0.06 9.25
N PRO A 64 4.03 0.50 8.15
CA PRO A 64 5.44 0.83 8.03
C PRO A 64 5.91 1.74 9.18
N PRO A 65 7.20 1.71 9.58
CA PRO A 65 7.72 2.60 10.62
C PRO A 65 7.40 4.07 10.33
N GLY A 66 6.81 4.77 11.31
CA GLY A 66 6.42 6.17 11.18
C GLY A 66 5.09 6.42 10.46
N SER A 67 4.32 5.38 10.15
CA SER A 67 2.95 5.49 9.63
C SER A 67 1.95 4.93 10.63
N ASP A 68 0.77 5.54 10.72
CA ASP A 68 -0.34 5.08 11.56
C ASP A 68 -1.31 4.15 10.80
N PHE A 69 -1.09 3.96 9.50
CA PHE A 69 -1.93 3.12 8.64
C PHE A 69 -1.10 2.24 7.69
N LEU A 70 -1.73 1.17 7.21
CA LEU A 70 -1.22 0.25 6.21
C LEU A 70 -2.08 0.37 4.94
N VAL A 71 -1.48 0.73 3.81
CA VAL A 71 -2.14 0.65 2.49
C VAL A 71 -2.30 -0.82 2.10
N LEU A 72 -3.50 -1.22 1.68
CA LEU A 72 -3.84 -2.59 1.27
C LEU A 72 -3.58 -2.83 -0.23
N GLY A 73 -3.63 -4.11 -0.62
CA GLY A 73 -3.58 -4.56 -2.01
C GLY A 73 -2.25 -5.19 -2.42
N HIS A 74 -2.11 -6.50 -2.23
CA HIS A 74 -0.99 -7.31 -2.75
C HIS A 74 -1.25 -7.90 -4.14
N GLU A 75 -2.47 -7.84 -4.65
CA GLU A 75 -2.87 -8.37 -5.97
C GLU A 75 -3.03 -7.27 -7.01
N SER A 76 -1.95 -6.87 -7.66
CA SER A 76 -1.91 -5.61 -8.44
C SER A 76 -1.93 -5.82 -9.96
N PHE A 77 -2.80 -5.08 -10.67
CA PHE A 77 -2.78 -4.94 -12.14
C PHE A 77 -2.71 -3.47 -12.53
N GLY A 78 -1.64 -3.09 -13.25
CA GLY A 78 -1.36 -1.71 -13.60
C GLY A 78 -0.69 -1.55 -14.96
N ILE A 79 -0.48 -0.29 -15.36
CA ILE A 79 0.24 0.10 -16.57
C ILE A 79 1.42 1.00 -16.18
N VAL A 80 2.55 0.81 -16.86
CA VAL A 80 3.76 1.64 -16.69
C VAL A 80 3.48 3.07 -17.14
N GLU A 81 3.95 4.05 -16.37
CA GLU A 81 3.86 5.48 -16.65
C GLU A 81 5.24 6.15 -16.63
#